data_AF-A0A946DKZ3-F1
#
_entry.id   AF-A0A946DKZ3-F1
#
_cell.length_a   1.000
_cell.length_b   1.000
_cell.length_c   1.000
_cell.angle_alpha   90.00
_cell.angle_beta   90.00
_cell.angle_gamma   90.00
#
_symmetry.space_group_name_H-M   'P 1'
#
loop_
_entity.id
_entity.type
_entity.pdbx_description
1 polymer ?
#
loop_
_entity_poly.entity_id
_entity_poly.type
_entity_poly.pdbx_seq_one_letter_code
_entity_poly.pdbx_strand_id
1 'polypeptide(L)' 'MNEWLIMAVEKDIVIRAVKLSCVVGTLLIFINYGDAVFTPEIAYPAWWKILLTYCVPYFVSTYSAVGARLAD' A
#
# COMPACT_ATOMS: atom_id res chain seq x y z
N MET A 1 -2.44 -1.96 -26.70
CA MET A 1 -2.71 -2.75 -25.48
C MET A 1 -1.86 -2.14 -24.40
N ASN A 2 -2.46 -1.54 -23.37
CA ASN A 2 -1.83 -0.51 -22.53
C ASN A 2 -0.51 -1.01 -21.92
N GLU A 3 0.63 -0.61 -22.47
CA GLU A 3 1.99 -0.97 -22.00
C GLU A 3 2.15 -0.70 -20.51
N TRP A 4 1.48 0.35 -20.02
CA TRP A 4 1.33 0.67 -18.61
C TRP A 4 0.78 -0.50 -17.77
N LEU A 5 -0.29 -1.17 -18.23
CA LEU A 5 -0.90 -2.30 -17.52
C LEU A 5 0.00 -3.52 -17.53
N ILE A 6 0.73 -3.75 -18.63
CA ILE A 6 1.68 -4.86 -18.75
C ILE A 6 2.83 -4.66 -17.75
N MET A 7 3.39 -3.45 -17.68
CA MET A 7 4.43 -3.11 -16.69
C MET A 7 3.90 -3.15 -15.26
N ALA A 8 2.68 -2.67 -15.01
CA ALA A 8 2.10 -2.67 -13.67
C ALA A 8 1.98 -4.08 -13.04
N VAL A 9 1.87 -5.12 -13.87
CA VAL A 9 1.82 -6.52 -13.43
C VAL A 9 3.17 -7.24 -13.52
N GLU A 10 4.25 -6.55 -13.89
CA GLU A 10 5.58 -7.14 -13.89
C GLU A 10 6.00 -7.55 -12.49
N LYS A 11 6.60 -8.74 -12.43
CA LYS A 11 6.94 -9.42 -11.17
C LYS A 11 7.80 -8.55 -10.25
N ASP A 12 8.73 -7.79 -10.80
CA ASP A 12 9.63 -6.95 -10.02
C ASP A 12 8.90 -5.72 -9.44
N ILE A 13 8.01 -5.08 -10.21
CA ILE A 13 7.15 -3.98 -9.74
C ILE A 13 6.23 -4.47 -8.64
N VAL A 14 5.54 -5.60 -8.87
CA VAL A 14 4.62 -6.19 -7.89
C VAL A 14 5.34 -6.57 -6.60
N ILE A 15 6.47 -7.28 -6.68
CA ILE A 15 7.22 -7.68 -5.47
C ILE A 15 7.69 -6.46 -4.67
N ARG A 16 8.20 -5.43 -5.36
CA ARG A 16 8.67 -4.21 -4.70
C ARG A 16 7.51 -3.46 -4.06
N ALA A 17 6.39 -3.31 -4.77
CA ALA A 17 5.19 -2.64 -4.29
C ALA A 17 4.58 -3.37 -3.08
N VAL A 18 4.49 -4.70 -3.10
CA VAL A 18 4.01 -5.51 -1.97
C VAL A 18 4.92 -5.35 -0.75
N LYS A 19 6.24 -5.44 -0.92
CA LYS A 19 7.19 -5.26 0.20
C LYS A 19 7.05 -3.88 0.83
N LEU A 20 7.00 -2.83 0.00
CA LEU A 20 6.82 -1.46 0.47
C LEU A 20 5.48 -1.30 1.18
N SER A 21 4.39 -1.79 0.59
CA SER A 21 3.05 -1.68 1.16
C SER A 21 2.94 -2.41 2.50
N CYS A 22 3.58 -3.56 2.66
CA CYS A 22 3.59 -4.27 3.94
C CYS A 22 4.31 -3.47 5.04
N VAL A 23 5.48 -2.88 4.74
CA VAL A 23 6.24 -2.10 5.73
C VAL A 23 5.50 -0.79 6.06
N VAL A 24 5.19 0.00 5.04
CA VAL A 24 4.55 1.32 5.21
C VAL A 24 3.13 1.16 5.78
N GLY A 25 2.36 0.20 5.28
CA GLY A 25 1.00 -0.05 5.75
C GLY A 25 0.96 -0.49 7.22
N THR A 26 1.91 -1.31 7.64
CA THR A 26 2.03 -1.71 9.05
C THR A 26 2.38 -0.51 9.94
N LEU A 27 3.34 0.33 9.53
CA LEU A 27 3.67 1.57 10.25
C LEU A 27 2.48 2.52 10.36
N LEU A 28 1.73 2.69 9.26
CA LEU A 28 0.54 3.54 9.24
C LEU A 28 -0.57 2.98 10.14
N ILE A 29 -0.74 1.66 10.23
CA ILE A 29 -1.69 1.07 11.19
C ILE A 29 -1.27 1.40 12.63
N PHE A 30 0.00 1.24 12.98
CA PHE A 30 0.48 1.58 14.33
C PHE A 30 0.25 3.05 14.66
N ILE A 31 0.49 3.97 13.72
CA ILE A 31 0.31 5.41 13.95
C ILE A 31 -1.19 5.79 14.01
N ASN A 32 -2.04 5.20 13.16
CA ASN A 32 -3.45 5.59 13.06
C ASN A 32 -4.36 4.86 14.07
N TYR A 33 -4.01 3.64 14.44
CA TYR A 33 -4.85 2.75 15.24
C TYR A 33 -4.14 2.17 16.47
N GLY A 34 -2.87 2.51 16.70
CA GLY A 34 -2.12 2.05 17.86
C GLY A 34 -2.83 2.38 19.18
N ASP A 35 -3.36 3.60 19.32
CA ASP A 35 -4.06 4.03 20.53
C ASP A 35 -5.36 3.26 20.77
N ALA A 36 -6.06 2.87 19.70
CA ALA A 36 -7.29 2.06 19.76
C ALA A 36 -7.00 0.59 20.14
N VAL A 37 -5.77 0.10 19.92
CA VAL A 37 -5.35 -1.23 20.39
C VAL A 37 -5.15 -1.24 21.92
N PHE A 38 -4.72 -0.12 22.51
CA PHE A 38 -4.49 0.00 23.95
C PHE A 38 -5.70 0.50 24.74
N THR A 39 -6.72 1.04 24.05
CA THR A 39 -7.92 1.62 24.67
C THR A 39 -9.18 0.89 24.19
N PRO A 40 -9.63 -0.18 24.87
CA PRO A 40 -10.73 -1.04 24.41
C PRO A 40 -12.11 -0.35 24.30
N GLU A 41 -12.25 0.88 24.82
CA GLU A 41 -13.48 1.68 24.69
C GLU A 41 -13.59 2.41 23.33
N ILE A 42 -12.48 2.57 22.60
CA ILE A 42 -12.47 3.28 21.32
C ILE A 42 -12.78 2.28 20.21
N ALA A 43 -13.94 2.47 19.57
CA ALA A 43 -14.46 1.63 18.50
C ALA A 43 -13.37 1.16 17.52
N TYR A 44 -13.27 -0.16 17.34
CA TYR A 44 -12.34 -0.77 16.38
C TYR A 44 -12.43 -0.07 15.02
N PRO A 45 -11.29 0.23 14.38
CA PRO A 45 -11.31 0.81 13.06
C PRO A 45 -12.01 -0.13 12.09
N ALA A 46 -12.90 0.43 11.28
CA ALA A 46 -13.59 -0.33 10.26
C ALA A 46 -12.56 -1.04 9.36
N TRP A 47 -12.77 -2.34 9.13
CA TRP A 47 -11.87 -3.25 8.41
C TRP A 47 -11.43 -2.71 7.03
N TRP A 48 -12.27 -1.93 6.36
CA TRP A 48 -11.93 -1.29 5.09
C TRP A 48 -10.82 -0.24 5.23
N LYS A 49 -10.72 0.46 6.37
CA LYS A 49 -9.65 1.43 6.59
C LYS A 49 -8.30 0.74 6.73
N ILE A 50 -8.26 -0.38 7.44
CA ILE A 50 -7.06 -1.22 7.57
C ILE A 50 -6.60 -1.70 6.19
N LEU A 51 -7.54 -2.19 5.36
CA LEU A 51 -7.25 -2.61 3.99
C LEU A 51 -6.65 -1.46 3.16
N LEU A 52 -7.26 -0.28 3.20
CA LEU A 52 -6.76 0.89 2.46
C LEU A 52 -5.36 1.33 2.90
N THR A 53 -5.02 1.14 4.18
CA THR A 53 -3.68 1.45 4.68
C THR A 53 -2.57 0.64 3.98
N TYR A 54 -2.90 -0.55 3.47
CA TYR A 54 -2.00 -1.33 2.62
C TYR A 54 -2.17 -1.03 1.12
N CYS A 55 -3.40 -0.79 0.65
CA CYS A 55 -3.66 -0.54 -0.77
C CYS A 55 -3.02 0.77 -1.26
N VAL A 56 -3.08 1.84 -0.47
CA VAL A 56 -2.53 3.15 -0.85
C VAL A 56 -1.02 3.09 -1.14
N PRO A 57 -0.15 2.61 -0.24
CA PRO A 57 1.29 2.54 -0.53
C PRO A 57 1.62 1.56 -1.66
N TYR A 58 0.81 0.51 -1.87
CA TYR A 58 0.95 -0.37 -3.03
C TYR A 58 0.72 0.39 -4.35
N PHE A 59 -0.42 1.08 -4.49
CA PHE A 59 -0.76 1.80 -5.72
C PHE A 59 0.21 2.93 -6.02
N VAL A 60 0.62 3.69 -4.99
CA VAL A 60 1.64 4.74 -5.16
C VAL A 60 2.95 4.13 -5.64
N SER A 61 3.40 3.02 -5.06
CA SER A 61 4.63 2.34 -5.50
C SER A 61 4.54 1.85 -6.95
N THR A 62 3.43 1.23 -7.33
CA THR A 62 3.22 0.74 -8.71
C THR A 62 3.16 1.89 -9.70
N TYR A 63 2.41 2.95 -9.40
CA TYR A 63 2.29 4.12 -10.28
C TYR A 63 3.65 4.81 -10.49
N SER A 64 4.42 5.02 -9.43
CA SER A 64 5.76 5.60 -9.53
C SER A 64 6.73 4.71 -10.31
N ALA A 65 6.68 3.39 -10.14
CA ALA A 65 7.58 2.47 -10.83
C ALA A 65 7.28 2.39 -12.34
N VAL A 66 6.01 2.30 -12.73
CA VAL A 66 5.62 2.30 -14.15
C VAL A 66 5.91 3.65 -14.79
N GLY A 67 5.66 4.76 -14.08
CA GLY A 67 5.98 6.10 -14.55
C GLY A 67 7.49 6.31 -14.77
N ALA A 68 8.33 5.77 -13.89
CA ALA A 68 9.79 5.81 -14.07
C ALA A 68 10.22 4.99 -15.31
N ARG A 69 9.70 3.77 -15.49
CA ARG A 69 10.01 2.93 -16.66
C ARG A 69 9.56 3.53 -17.99
N LEU A 70 8.46 4.28 -18.01
CA LEU A 70 7.95 4.93 -19.22
C LEU A 70 8.72 6.20 -19.59
N ALA A 71 9.46 6.78 -18.65
CA ALA A 71 10.25 7.99 -18.86
C ALA A 71 11.68 7.71 -19.33
N ASP A 72 12.13 6.45 -19.21
CA ASP A 72 13.40 5.93 -19.73
C ASP A 72 13.27 5.53 -21.22
#